data_AF-A0A972SA35-F1
#
_entry.id   AF-A0A972SA35-F1
#
_cell.length_a   1.000
_cell.length_b   1.000
_cell.length_c   1.000
_cell.angle_alpha   90.00
_cell.angle_beta   90.00
_cell.angle_gamma   90.00
#
_symmetry.space_group_name_H-M   'P 1'
#
loop_
_entity.id
_entity.type
_entity.pdbx_description
1 polymer ?
#
loop_
_entity_poly.entity_id
_entity_poly.type
_entity_poly.pdbx_seq_one_letter_code
_entity_poly.pdbx_strand_id
1 'polypeptide(L)'
;MSTALNCSDVLDLLSAYVDGELSPDICRAIEEHMAVCHDCFVMLDSMNKTLVLYHRLEPPEMPEEVELRLFRVLNLEDFVA
;
A
#
# COMPACT_ATOMS: atom_id res chain seq x y z
N MET A 1 20.36 -7.08 -17.85
CA MET A 1 19.40 -7.02 -18.97
C MET A 1 18.28 -6.12 -18.52
N SER A 2 18.23 -4.88 -19.01
CA SER A 2 17.17 -3.94 -18.68
C SER A 2 16.03 -4.15 -19.69
N THR A 3 15.05 -4.97 -19.33
CA THR A 3 13.79 -5.07 -20.05
C THR A 3 12.91 -3.92 -19.58
N ALA A 4 12.66 -2.97 -20.48
CA ALA A 4 11.72 -1.88 -20.23
C ALA A 4 10.33 -2.47 -20.00
N LEU A 5 9.71 -2.12 -18.87
CA LEU A 5 8.34 -2.53 -18.55
C LEU A 5 7.36 -1.85 -19.51
N ASN A 6 6.35 -2.60 -19.94
CA ASN A 6 5.20 -2.04 -20.64
C ASN A 6 4.07 -1.71 -19.66
N CYS A 7 3.00 -1.07 -20.14
CA CYS A 7 1.89 -0.67 -19.29
C CYS A 7 1.21 -1.86 -18.58
N SER A 8 1.06 -3.01 -19.26
CA SER A 8 0.49 -4.23 -18.65
C SER A 8 1.35 -4.71 -17.49
N ASP A 9 2.67 -4.77 -17.69
CA ASP A 9 3.58 -5.21 -16.63
C ASP A 9 3.49 -4.29 -15.40
N VAL A 10 3.42 -2.97 -15.62
CA VAL A 10 3.27 -1.98 -14.53
C VAL A 10 1.93 -2.17 -13.82
N LEU A 11 0.84 -2.38 -14.55
CA LEU A 11 -0.48 -2.61 -13.96
C LEU A 11 -0.53 -3.86 -13.08
N ASP A 12 0.08 -4.95 -13.54
CA ASP A 12 0.15 -6.21 -12.80
C ASP A 12 0.99 -6.08 -11.52
N LEU A 13 2.00 -5.20 -11.53
CA LEU A 13 2.91 -4.96 -10.40
C LEU A 13 2.45 -3.83 -9.47
N LEU A 14 1.41 -3.06 -9.83
CA LEU A 14 1.09 -1.80 -9.16
C LEU A 14 0.65 -1.98 -7.70
N SER A 15 -0.10 -3.05 -7.39
CA SER A 15 -0.50 -3.36 -6.01
C SER A 15 0.73 -3.61 -5.14
N ALA A 16 1.59 -4.54 -5.56
CA ALA A 16 2.82 -4.87 -4.85
C ALA A 16 3.78 -3.67 -4.73
N TYR A 17 3.79 -2.76 -5.72
CA TYR A 17 4.53 -1.51 -5.65
C TYR A 17 4.02 -0.61 -4.52
N VAL A 18 2.71 -0.43 -4.42
CA VAL A 18 2.07 0.37 -3.37
C VAL A 18 2.20 -0.26 -1.99
N ASP A 19 2.15 -1.59 -1.92
CA ASP A 19 2.32 -2.34 -0.67
C ASP A 19 3.79 -2.41 -0.21
N GLY A 20 4.74 -1.95 -1.04
CA GLY A 20 6.17 -1.90 -0.72
C GLY A 20 6.85 -3.27 -0.75
N GLU A 21 6.29 -4.23 -1.48
CA GLU A 21 6.75 -5.63 -1.51
C GLU A 21 7.77 -5.93 -2.64
N LEU A 22 8.00 -4.96 -3.53
CA LEU A 22 8.88 -5.11 -4.68
C LEU A 22 10.34 -4.79 -4.36
N SER A 23 11.24 -5.45 -5.10
CA SER A 23 12.67 -5.12 -5.03
C SER A 23 12.96 -3.71 -5.56
N PRO A 24 14.01 -3.02 -5.07
CA PRO A 24 14.36 -1.67 -5.52
C PRO A 24 14.56 -1.53 -7.03
N ASP A 25 15.11 -2.56 -7.69
CA ASP A 25 15.33 -2.55 -9.13
C ASP A 25 14.02 -2.54 -9.93
N ILE A 26 12.99 -3.24 -9.43
CA ILE A 26 11.66 -3.25 -10.06
C ILE A 26 10.95 -1.93 -9.81
N CYS A 27 11.03 -1.38 -8.58
CA CYS A 27 10.48 -0.06 -8.26
C CYS A 27 11.03 1.01 -9.21
N ARG A 28 12.35 1.02 -9.43
CA ARG A 28 12.99 1.95 -10.37
C ARG A 28 12.45 1.78 -11.79
N ALA A 29 12.29 0.55 -12.28
CA ALA A 29 11.77 0.31 -13.62
C ALA A 29 10.31 0.79 -13.79
N ILE A 30 9.48 0.64 -12.75
CA ILE A 30 8.10 1.15 -12.72
C ILE A 30 8.12 2.70 -12.73
N GLU A 31 8.94 3.32 -11.92
CA GLU A 31 9.11 4.78 -11.85
C GLU A 31 9.61 5.37 -13.18
N GLU A 32 10.59 4.72 -13.82
CA GLU A 32 11.07 5.09 -15.16
C GLU A 32 9.94 5.03 -16.21
N HIS A 33 9.08 4.01 -16.15
CA HIS A 33 7.93 3.91 -17.05
C HIS A 33 6.91 5.03 -16.80
N MET A 34 6.53 5.27 -15.53
CA MET A 34 5.54 6.30 -15.17
C MET A 34 6.03 7.72 -15.45
N ALA A 35 7.34 7.95 -15.46
CA ALA A 35 7.92 9.24 -15.83
C ALA A 35 7.62 9.63 -17.30
N VAL A 36 7.35 8.65 -18.17
CA VAL A 36 7.07 8.86 -19.60
C VAL A 36 5.67 8.45 -20.04
N CYS A 37 4.95 7.65 -19.24
CA CYS A 37 3.59 7.20 -19.51
C CYS A 37 2.58 7.89 -18.58
N HIS A 38 1.81 8.83 -19.15
CA HIS A 38 0.78 9.55 -18.40
C HIS A 38 -0.32 8.63 -17.85
N ASP A 39 -0.74 7.63 -18.62
CA ASP A 39 -1.84 6.74 -18.24
C ASP A 39 -1.50 5.91 -16.99
N CYS A 40 -0.30 5.32 -16.93
CA CYS A 40 0.16 4.58 -15.76
C CYS A 40 0.34 5.50 -14.54
N PHE A 41 0.80 6.73 -14.72
CA PHE A 41 0.87 7.72 -13.64
C PHE A 41 -0.53 8.04 -13.08
N VAL A 42 -1.52 8.28 -13.95
CA VAL A 42 -2.90 8.54 -13.53
C VAL A 42 -3.51 7.34 -12.81
N MET A 43 -3.18 6.12 -13.23
CA MET A 43 -3.64 4.91 -12.54
C MET A 43 -3.09 4.82 -11.12
N LEU A 44 -1.78 5.04 -10.92
CA LEU A 44 -1.17 5.07 -9.59
C LEU A 44 -1.77 6.16 -8.71
N ASP A 45 -1.93 7.37 -9.23
CA ASP A 45 -2.55 8.49 -8.50
C ASP A 45 -4.00 8.15 -8.08
N SER A 46 -4.78 7.53 -8.97
CA SER A 46 -6.14 7.07 -8.67
C SER A 46 -6.18 6.00 -7.58
N MET A 47 -5.23 5.07 -7.60
CA MET A 47 -5.12 4.03 -6.57
C MET A 47 -4.75 4.62 -5.21
N ASN A 48 -3.77 5.53 -5.17
CA ASN A 48 -3.39 6.24 -3.95
C ASN A 48 -4.56 7.05 -3.37
N LYS A 49 -5.36 7.72 -4.22
CA LYS A 49 -6.58 8.41 -3.77
C LYS A 49 -7.59 7.45 -3.16
N THR A 50 -7.74 6.25 -3.73
CA THR A 50 -8.60 5.21 -3.16
C THR A 50 -8.14 4.81 -1.75
N LEU A 51 -6.83 4.63 -1.53
CA LEU A 51 -6.28 4.34 -0.20
C LEU A 51 -6.55 5.48 0.79
N VAL A 52 -6.33 6.72 0.37
CA VAL A 52 -6.63 7.90 1.21
C VAL A 52 -8.10 7.96 1.59
N LEU A 53 -9.01 7.66 0.66
CA LEU A 53 -10.45 7.62 0.94
C LEU A 53 -10.78 6.50 1.92
N TYR A 54 -10.20 5.31 1.75
CA TYR A 54 -10.40 4.18 2.65
C TYR A 54 -9.94 4.51 4.07
N HIS A 55 -8.76 5.11 4.24
CA HIS A 55 -8.23 5.52 5.55
C HIS A 55 -9.00 6.66 6.22
N ARG A 56 -9.85 7.39 5.49
CA ARG A 56 -10.74 8.43 6.04
C ARG A 56 -12.07 7.88 6.52
N LEU A 57 -12.39 6.63 6.19
CA LEU A 57 -13.58 5.99 6.75
C LEU A 57 -13.38 5.82 8.25
N GLU A 58 -14.47 5.99 8.99
CA GLU A 58 -14.47 5.74 10.42
C GLU A 58 -14.13 4.26 10.64
N PRO A 59 -13.05 3.94 11.36
CA PRO A 59 -12.68 2.56 11.60
C PRO A 59 -13.80 1.88 12.38
N PRO A 60 -14.07 0.58 12.13
CA PRO A 60 -15.02 -0.14 12.95
C PRO A 60 -14.55 -0.11 14.40
N GLU A 61 -15.49 0.06 15.34
CA GLU A 61 -15.18 -0.05 16.76
C GLU A 61 -14.60 -1.44 17.05
N MET A 62 -13.42 -1.47 17.66
CA MET A 62 -12.79 -2.71 18.10
C MET A 62 -13.54 -3.23 19.33
N PRO A 63 -14.02 -4.49 19.35
CA PRO A 63 -14.61 -5.05 20.55
C PRO A 63 -13.61 -5.06 21.70
N GLU A 64 -14.04 -4.62 22.87
CA GLU A 64 -13.21 -4.48 24.07
C GLU A 64 -12.43 -5.78 24.41
N GLU A 65 -13.07 -6.95 24.26
CA GLU A 65 -12.41 -8.24 24.51
C GLU A 65 -11.18 -8.46 23.60
N VAL A 66 -11.24 -8.01 22.35
CA VAL A 66 -10.13 -8.13 21.40
C VAL A 66 -8.99 -7.19 21.79
N GLU A 67 -9.31 -5.95 22.18
CA GLU A 67 -8.34 -4.96 22.67
C GLU A 67 -7.59 -5.48 23.90
N LEU A 68 -8.33 -5.92 24.93
CA LEU A 68 -7.76 -6.44 26.17
C LEU A 68 -6.84 -7.64 25.92
N ARG A 69 -7.26 -8.56 25.04
CA ARG A 69 -6.44 -9.72 24.66
C ARG A 69 -5.18 -9.31 23.91
N LEU A 70 -5.27 -8.33 23.01
CA LEU A 70 -4.12 -7.82 22.27
C LEU A 70 -3.11 -7.17 23.22
N PHE A 71 -3.55 -6.29 24.11
CA PHE A 71 -2.70 -5.61 25.07
C PHE A 71 -2.00 -6.59 26.01
N ARG A 72 -2.71 -7.62 26.47
CA ARG A 72 -2.10 -8.71 27.25
C ARG A 72 -1.00 -9.43 26.49
N VAL A 73 -1.24 -9.85 25.24
CA VAL A 73 -0.26 -10.58 24.43
C VAL A 73 0.99 -9.73 24.15
N LEU A 74 0.80 -8.42 23.99
CA LEU A 74 1.89 -7.47 23.77
C LEU A 74 2.54 -6.96 25.07
N ASN A 75 2.07 -7.38 26.25
CA ASN A 75 2.49 -6.89 27.57
C ASN A 75 2.34 -5.36 27.73
N LEU A 76 1.22 -4.81 27.24
CA LEU A 76 0.88 -3.38 27.28
C LEU A 76 -0.27 -3.07 28.25
N GLU A 77 -0.51 -3.92 29.24
CA GLU A 77 -1.68 -3.82 30.13
C GLU A 77 -1.76 -2.48 30.90
N ASP A 78 -0.63 -1.80 31.11
CA ASP A 78 -0.55 -0.47 31.73
C ASP A 78 -1.20 0.65 30.89
N PHE A 79 -1.51 0.41 29.62
CA PHE A 79 -2.11 1.38 28.69
C PHE A 79 -3.63 1.21 28.53
N VAL A 80 -4.23 0.21 29.19
CA VAL A 80 -5.68 0.03 29.23
C VAL A 80 -6.23 0.92 30.36
N ALA A 81 -7.10 1.89 30.01
CA ALA A 81 -7.73 2.80 30.97
C ALA A 81 -8.99 2.20 31.61
#